data_AF-A0AAD9QP57-F1
#
_entry.id   AF-A0AAD9QP57-F1
#
_cell.length_a   1.000
_cell.length_b   1.000
_cell.length_c   1.000
_cell.angle_alpha   90.00
_cell.angle_beta   90.00
_cell.angle_gamma   90.00
#
_symmetry.space_group_name_H-M   'P 1'
#
loop_
_entity.id
_entity.type
_entity.pdbx_description
1 polymer ?
#
loop_
_entity_poly.entity_id
_entity_poly.type
_entity_poly.pdbx_seq_one_letter_code
_entity_poly.pdbx_strand_id
1 'polypeptide(L)'
;MQDEHKDFEIKDSNFVINPEHPHLGASPDAISYCSCHGTGCVEIKCPYKAQDSTITEAVGFLEKTANGCLQLDRKHLYYAQVQLQLSSTKLDFVDFVVWTPSDIFIERIDRDAVFISENLAKAKHIYIRAILPELLAKWYTSKNADDSISGRDSFLYCYCRVQFSETLELVCSNQSCLFRRFHMKCCGLSRKPYTQSWTCPDCRRLKTMPAVTRQQ
;
A
#
# COMPACT_ATOMS: atom_id res chain seq x y z
N MET A 1 25.33 -8.71 -15.36
CA MET A 1 24.95 -7.29 -15.59
C MET A 1 25.99 -6.50 -16.37
N GLN A 2 27.10 -6.02 -15.78
CA GLN A 2 28.02 -5.11 -16.53
C GLN A 2 28.73 -5.80 -17.71
N ASP A 3 29.15 -7.05 -17.56
CA ASP A 3 29.84 -7.80 -18.63
C ASP A 3 28.87 -8.33 -19.71
N GLU A 4 27.57 -8.31 -19.43
CA GLU A 4 26.51 -8.85 -20.30
C GLU A 4 25.74 -7.74 -21.04
N HIS A 5 25.97 -6.47 -20.68
CA HIS A 5 25.26 -5.33 -21.21
C HIS A 5 26.21 -4.26 -21.73
N LYS A 6 25.98 -3.84 -22.98
CA LYS A 6 26.78 -2.80 -23.62
C LYS A 6 26.43 -1.42 -23.05
N ASP A 7 27.48 -0.63 -22.78
CA ASP A 7 27.39 0.74 -22.23
C ASP A 7 26.55 0.78 -20.94
N PHE A 8 26.75 -0.22 -20.07
CA PHE A 8 25.99 -0.38 -18.84
C PHE A 8 26.38 0.67 -17.80
N GLU A 9 25.39 1.42 -17.32
CA GLU A 9 25.51 2.41 -16.26
C GLU A 9 24.46 2.16 -15.17
N ILE A 10 24.84 2.44 -13.92
CA ILE A 10 23.90 2.56 -12.80
C ILE A 10 24.07 3.95 -12.19
N LYS A 11 22.94 4.58 -11.87
CA LYS A 11 22.87 5.88 -11.20
C LYS A 11 21.97 5.79 -9.98
N ASP A 12 22.32 6.52 -8.93
CA ASP A 12 21.47 6.64 -7.75
C ASP A 12 20.10 7.23 -8.14
N SER A 13 19.05 6.69 -7.54
CA SER A 13 17.70 7.24 -7.67
C SER A 13 17.36 8.12 -6.47
N ASN A 14 16.60 9.17 -6.73
CA ASN A 14 15.97 9.98 -5.69
C ASN A 14 14.50 9.60 -5.50
N PHE A 15 13.81 10.30 -4.60
CA PHE A 15 12.36 10.24 -4.52
C PHE A 15 11.73 10.92 -5.75
N VAL A 16 10.94 10.16 -6.51
CA VAL A 16 10.26 10.60 -7.72
C VAL A 16 8.78 10.76 -7.44
N ILE A 17 8.25 11.98 -7.60
CA ILE A 17 6.83 12.26 -7.53
C ILE A 17 6.18 11.92 -8.87
N ASN A 18 5.05 11.22 -8.84
CA ASN A 18 4.30 10.93 -10.06
C ASN A 18 3.70 12.22 -10.64
N PRO A 19 4.03 12.59 -11.89
CA PRO A 19 3.62 13.87 -12.46
C PRO A 19 2.10 14.00 -12.67
N GLU A 20 1.40 12.88 -12.89
CA GLU A 20 -0.06 12.87 -13.09
C GLU A 20 -0.82 12.67 -11.79
N HIS A 21 -0.16 12.12 -10.78
CA HIS A 21 -0.71 11.83 -9.45
C HIS A 21 0.22 12.31 -8.35
N PRO A 22 0.32 13.64 -8.09
CA PRO A 22 1.35 14.21 -7.19
C PRO A 22 1.27 13.78 -5.72
N HIS A 23 0.19 13.10 -5.34
CA HIS A 23 0.03 12.48 -4.02
C HIS A 23 0.72 11.12 -3.90
N LEU A 24 1.35 10.65 -4.98
CA LEU A 24 2.09 9.42 -5.06
C LEU A 24 3.53 9.71 -5.45
N GLY A 25 4.44 8.94 -4.89
CA GLY A 25 5.83 8.94 -5.30
C GLY A 25 6.50 7.62 -4.93
N ALA A 26 7.67 7.40 -5.50
CA ALA A 26 8.44 6.19 -5.32
C ALA A 26 9.93 6.50 -5.28
N SER A 27 10.70 5.62 -4.63
CA SER A 27 12.16 5.66 -4.64
C SER A 27 12.64 4.28 -5.09
N PRO A 28 12.97 4.11 -6.37
CA PRO A 28 13.83 3.00 -6.80
C PRO A 28 15.15 3.01 -6.01
N ASP A 29 15.81 1.87 -5.91
CA ASP A 29 17.15 1.81 -5.31
C ASP A 29 18.20 2.39 -6.27
N ALA A 30 18.02 2.14 -7.58
CA ALA A 30 18.84 2.77 -8.62
C ALA A 30 18.10 2.87 -9.95
N ILE A 31 18.72 3.58 -10.89
CA ILE A 31 18.33 3.61 -12.31
C ILE A 31 19.46 2.97 -13.13
N SER A 32 19.14 1.94 -13.89
CA SER A 32 20.05 1.29 -14.82
C SER A 32 19.86 1.84 -16.23
N TYR A 33 20.93 1.84 -17.02
CA TYR A 33 20.90 2.10 -18.45
C TYR A 33 21.82 1.12 -19.17
N CYS A 34 21.39 0.59 -20.32
CA CYS A 34 22.27 0.00 -21.31
C CYS A 34 21.80 0.31 -22.72
N SER A 35 22.69 0.30 -23.70
CA SER A 35 22.30 0.51 -25.10
C SER A 35 21.42 -0.64 -25.65
N CYS A 36 21.42 -1.78 -24.98
CA CYS A 36 20.66 -2.98 -25.34
C CYS A 36 19.17 -2.92 -25.01
N HIS A 37 18.82 -2.33 -23.86
CA HIS A 37 17.49 -2.42 -23.26
C HIS A 37 16.93 -1.04 -22.87
N GLY A 38 17.76 0.02 -22.94
CA GLY A 38 17.37 1.35 -22.51
C GLY A 38 17.49 1.54 -21.00
N THR A 39 16.64 2.40 -20.46
CA THR A 39 16.65 2.82 -19.05
C THR A 39 15.61 2.05 -18.25
N GLY A 40 16.01 1.50 -17.10
CA GLY A 40 15.13 0.77 -16.19
C GLY A 40 15.32 1.19 -14.74
N CYS A 41 14.34 0.86 -13.90
CA CYS A 41 14.51 0.90 -12.44
C CYS A 41 15.33 -0.32 -11.98
N VAL A 42 15.95 -0.21 -10.82
CA VAL A 42 16.51 -1.34 -10.07
C VAL A 42 15.93 -1.31 -8.66
N GLU A 43 15.50 -2.47 -8.19
CA GLU A 43 14.98 -2.67 -6.82
C GLU A 43 15.66 -3.89 -6.21
N ILE A 44 16.36 -3.70 -5.09
CA ILE A 44 17.20 -4.70 -4.45
C ILE A 44 16.56 -5.14 -3.12
N LYS A 45 16.47 -6.46 -2.91
CA LYS A 45 16.05 -7.06 -1.65
C LYS A 45 17.12 -7.99 -1.10
N CYS A 46 17.50 -7.74 0.15
CA CYS A 46 18.44 -8.56 0.91
C CYS A 46 17.69 -9.26 2.06
N PRO A 47 17.14 -10.47 1.85
CA PRO A 47 16.33 -11.15 2.87
C PRO A 47 17.20 -11.65 4.04
N TYR A 48 17.17 -10.92 5.17
CA TYR A 48 17.98 -11.23 6.37
C TYR A 48 17.84 -12.67 6.86
N LYS A 49 16.62 -13.24 6.83
CA LYS A 49 16.35 -14.61 7.29
C LYS A 49 16.96 -15.71 6.41
N ALA A 50 17.38 -15.37 5.20
CA ALA A 50 17.97 -16.27 4.23
C ALA A 50 19.39 -15.82 3.83
N GLN A 51 20.04 -14.99 4.65
CA GLN A 51 21.34 -14.38 4.32
C GLN A 51 22.43 -15.42 4.00
N ASP A 52 22.38 -16.61 4.60
CA ASP A 52 23.39 -17.65 4.39
C ASP A 52 22.88 -18.78 3.46
N SER A 53 21.79 -18.55 2.73
CA SER A 53 21.10 -19.57 1.93
C SER A 53 21.00 -19.18 0.46
N THR A 54 20.87 -20.20 -0.39
CA THR A 54 20.46 -20.04 -1.80
C THR A 54 19.05 -19.49 -1.89
N ILE A 55 18.80 -18.66 -2.89
CA ILE A 55 17.51 -18.00 -3.07
C ILE A 55 16.51 -19.00 -3.63
N THR A 56 15.42 -19.19 -2.90
CA THR A 56 14.30 -20.07 -3.27
C THR A 56 12.98 -19.41 -2.89
N GLU A 57 11.84 -20.05 -3.18
CA GLU A 57 10.53 -19.62 -2.71
C GLU A 57 10.44 -19.45 -1.18
N ALA A 58 11.34 -20.07 -0.40
CA ALA A 58 11.37 -19.98 1.06
C ALA A 58 11.64 -18.56 1.59
N VAL A 59 12.11 -17.62 0.76
CA VAL A 59 12.25 -16.20 1.13
C VAL A 59 10.90 -15.50 1.35
N GLY A 60 9.79 -16.11 0.91
CA GLY A 60 8.42 -15.72 1.25
C GLY A 60 7.79 -14.67 0.33
N PHE A 61 8.52 -14.18 -0.68
CA PHE A 61 8.01 -13.25 -1.69
C PHE A 61 8.32 -13.70 -3.13
N LEU A 62 8.95 -14.86 -3.29
CA LEU A 62 9.15 -15.52 -4.57
C LEU A 62 8.23 -16.75 -4.66
N GLU A 63 7.80 -17.08 -5.87
CA GLU A 63 7.07 -18.30 -6.20
C GLU A 63 7.71 -19.01 -7.38
N LYS A 64 7.46 -20.32 -7.50
CA LYS A 64 7.79 -21.08 -8.70
C LYS A 64 6.63 -21.02 -9.68
N THR A 65 6.92 -20.66 -10.90
CA THR A 65 5.99 -20.74 -12.03
C THR A 65 5.71 -22.20 -12.40
N ALA A 66 4.69 -22.43 -13.24
CA ALA A 66 4.32 -23.77 -13.70
C ALA A 66 5.46 -24.50 -14.47
N ASN A 67 6.38 -23.74 -15.08
CA ASN A 67 7.59 -24.26 -15.73
C ASN A 67 8.80 -24.37 -14.78
N GLY A 68 8.63 -24.12 -13.48
CA GLY A 68 9.67 -24.30 -12.45
C GLY A 68 10.64 -23.13 -12.30
N CYS A 69 10.42 -22.00 -12.97
CA CYS A 69 11.23 -20.80 -12.83
C CYS A 69 10.82 -20.01 -11.58
N LEU A 70 11.77 -19.40 -10.88
CA LEU A 70 11.46 -18.47 -9.80
C LEU A 70 11.02 -17.12 -10.37
N GLN A 71 10.03 -16.51 -9.73
CA GLN A 71 9.59 -15.13 -9.97
C GLN A 71 9.09 -14.50 -8.68
N LEU A 72 9.01 -13.17 -8.63
CA LEU A 72 8.29 -12.42 -7.61
C LEU A 72 6.80 -12.73 -7.68
N ASP A 73 6.24 -13.18 -6.55
CA ASP A 73 4.80 -13.41 -6.41
C ASP A 73 4.05 -12.11 -6.73
N ARG A 74 3.21 -12.17 -7.77
CA ARG A 74 2.43 -11.03 -8.26
C ARG A 74 1.37 -10.54 -7.27
N LYS A 75 1.11 -11.28 -6.19
CA LYS A 75 0.26 -10.91 -5.06
C LYS A 75 1.04 -10.28 -3.90
N HIS A 76 2.37 -10.38 -3.90
CA HIS A 76 3.21 -9.82 -2.86
C HIS A 76 3.29 -8.29 -2.95
N LEU A 77 3.47 -7.61 -1.81
CA LEU A 77 3.51 -6.15 -1.74
C LEU A 77 4.68 -5.53 -2.53
N TYR A 78 5.77 -6.28 -2.72
CA TYR A 78 6.89 -5.84 -3.58
C TYR A 78 6.48 -5.70 -5.05
N TYR A 79 5.53 -6.51 -5.54
CA TYR A 79 5.02 -6.30 -6.90
C TYR A 79 4.28 -4.95 -7.01
N ALA A 80 3.47 -4.62 -6.01
CA ALA A 80 2.82 -3.31 -5.95
C ALA A 80 3.84 -2.16 -5.83
N GLN A 81 4.93 -2.36 -5.10
CA GLN A 81 6.01 -1.38 -4.95
C GLN A 81 6.68 -1.08 -6.30
N VAL A 82 7.10 -2.11 -7.03
CA VAL A 82 7.80 -1.91 -8.31
C VAL A 82 6.87 -1.34 -9.40
N GLN A 83 5.60 -1.76 -9.42
CA GLN A 83 4.62 -1.16 -10.35
C GLN A 83 4.36 0.32 -10.05
N LEU A 84 4.40 0.74 -8.77
CA LEU A 84 4.34 2.15 -8.39
C LEU A 84 5.58 2.92 -8.83
N GLN A 85 6.77 2.32 -8.74
CA GLN A 85 8.01 2.91 -9.27
C GLN A 85 7.89 3.16 -10.77
N LEU A 86 7.50 2.17 -11.57
CA LEU A 86 7.32 2.31 -13.03
C LEU A 86 6.28 3.35 -13.41
N SER A 87 5.20 3.45 -12.63
CA SER A 87 4.18 4.50 -12.81
C SER A 87 4.71 5.91 -12.54
N SER A 88 5.56 6.05 -11.53
CA SER A 88 6.10 7.35 -11.08
C SER A 88 7.26 7.83 -11.95
N THR A 89 8.19 6.95 -12.31
CA THR A 89 9.37 7.26 -13.14
C THR A 89 9.06 7.33 -14.63
N LYS A 90 7.89 6.82 -15.04
CA LYS A 90 7.50 6.64 -16.44
C LYS A 90 8.39 5.66 -17.22
N LEU A 91 9.20 4.85 -16.55
CA LEU A 91 9.98 3.76 -17.16
C LEU A 91 9.16 2.48 -17.39
N ASP A 92 9.65 1.62 -18.28
CA ASP A 92 8.92 0.46 -18.79
C ASP A 92 9.22 -0.83 -18.04
N PHE A 93 10.36 -0.93 -17.35
CA PHE A 93 10.73 -2.12 -16.59
C PHE A 93 11.55 -1.80 -15.34
N VAL A 94 11.56 -2.75 -14.41
CA VAL A 94 12.44 -2.81 -13.25
C VAL A 94 13.21 -4.12 -13.26
N ASP A 95 14.50 -4.08 -12.97
CA ASP A 95 15.28 -5.27 -12.62
C ASP A 95 15.14 -5.48 -11.10
N PHE A 96 14.30 -6.46 -10.72
CA PHE A 96 14.08 -6.86 -9.33
C PHE A 96 15.16 -7.84 -8.92
N VAL A 97 16.05 -7.40 -8.03
CA VAL A 97 17.22 -8.13 -7.57
C VAL A 97 16.96 -8.66 -6.18
N VAL A 98 17.19 -9.95 -5.98
CA VAL A 98 17.30 -10.56 -4.65
C VAL A 98 18.73 -10.98 -4.49
N TRP A 99 19.37 -10.49 -3.43
CA TRP A 99 20.78 -10.74 -3.18
C TRP A 99 20.99 -11.37 -1.81
N THR A 100 21.80 -12.43 -1.77
CA THR A 100 22.42 -12.96 -0.56
C THR A 100 23.93 -13.12 -0.81
N PRO A 101 24.76 -13.18 0.25
CA PRO A 101 26.17 -13.56 0.12
C PRO A 101 26.43 -14.85 -0.70
N SER A 102 25.46 -15.77 -0.74
CA SER A 102 25.60 -17.07 -1.40
C SER A 102 25.01 -17.13 -2.80
N ASP A 103 24.12 -16.20 -3.18
CA ASP A 103 23.32 -16.31 -4.39
C ASP A 103 22.75 -14.96 -4.87
N ILE A 104 22.44 -14.86 -6.15
CA ILE A 104 21.78 -13.70 -6.75
C ILE A 104 20.68 -14.14 -7.71
N PHE A 105 19.50 -13.57 -7.52
CA PHE A 105 18.36 -13.74 -8.41
C PHE A 105 17.99 -12.39 -8.99
N ILE A 106 17.77 -12.33 -10.31
CA ILE A 106 17.35 -11.12 -11.00
C ILE A 106 16.16 -11.48 -11.88
N GLU A 107 15.07 -10.74 -11.73
CA GLU A 107 13.91 -10.81 -12.60
C GLU A 107 13.63 -9.44 -13.20
N ARG A 108 13.53 -9.37 -14.52
CA ARG A 108 12.99 -8.19 -15.18
C ARG A 108 11.47 -8.23 -15.12
N ILE A 109 10.88 -7.19 -14.54
CA ILE A 109 9.43 -7.03 -14.42
C ILE A 109 9.00 -5.81 -15.24
N ASP A 110 8.16 -6.05 -16.22
CA ASP A 110 7.62 -5.00 -17.09
C ASP A 110 6.46 -4.25 -16.42
N ARG A 111 6.18 -3.06 -16.92
CA ARG A 111 5.01 -2.27 -16.55
C ARG A 111 3.72 -3.03 -16.85
N ASP A 112 2.91 -3.20 -15.82
CA ASP A 112 1.54 -3.71 -15.92
C ASP A 112 0.55 -2.56 -15.84
N ALA A 113 0.16 -2.05 -17.01
CA ALA A 113 -0.75 -0.89 -17.11
C ALA A 113 -2.12 -1.16 -16.47
N VAL A 114 -2.61 -2.41 -16.52
CA VAL A 114 -3.89 -2.79 -15.92
C VAL A 114 -3.78 -2.72 -14.40
N PHE A 115 -2.78 -3.40 -13.82
CA PHE A 115 -2.53 -3.38 -12.39
C PHE A 115 -2.33 -1.95 -11.86
N ILE A 116 -1.55 -1.14 -12.57
CA ILE A 116 -1.30 0.27 -12.21
C ILE A 116 -2.62 1.04 -12.20
N SER A 117 -3.40 0.99 -13.28
CA SER A 117 -4.64 1.77 -13.38
C SER A 117 -5.65 1.44 -12.27
N GLU A 118 -5.82 0.16 -11.95
CA GLU A 118 -6.73 -0.29 -10.89
C GLU A 118 -6.27 0.14 -9.49
N ASN A 119 -4.96 0.08 -9.22
CA ASN A 119 -4.43 0.40 -7.89
C ASN A 119 -4.25 1.91 -7.69
N LEU A 120 -3.96 2.69 -8.74
CA LEU A 120 -3.96 4.15 -8.70
C LEU A 120 -5.34 4.70 -8.32
N ALA A 121 -6.43 4.11 -8.86
CA ALA A 121 -7.78 4.51 -8.49
C ALA A 121 -8.07 4.30 -7.00
N LYS A 122 -7.64 3.16 -6.44
CA LYS A 122 -7.76 2.84 -5.01
C LYS A 122 -6.92 3.80 -4.15
N ALA A 123 -5.67 4.05 -4.55
CA ALA A 123 -4.77 4.96 -3.85
C ALA A 123 -5.32 6.41 -3.82
N LYS A 124 -5.82 6.90 -4.96
CA LYS A 124 -6.49 8.21 -5.05
C LYS A 124 -7.70 8.30 -4.13
N HIS A 125 -8.49 7.23 -4.06
CA HIS A 125 -9.64 7.18 -3.16
C HIS A 125 -9.23 7.33 -1.69
N ILE A 126 -8.20 6.59 -1.26
CA ILE A 126 -7.65 6.69 0.11
C ILE A 126 -7.06 8.08 0.34
N TYR A 127 -6.32 8.63 -0.61
CA TYR A 127 -5.74 9.96 -0.48
C TYR A 127 -6.82 11.03 -0.24
N ILE A 128 -7.84 11.10 -1.09
CA ILE A 128 -8.90 12.11 -0.98
C ILE A 128 -9.74 11.91 0.29
N ARG A 129 -9.98 10.66 0.71
CA ARG A 129 -10.92 10.36 1.81
C ARG A 129 -10.25 10.34 3.17
N ALA A 130 -8.99 9.93 3.28
CA ALA A 130 -8.31 9.73 4.55
C ALA A 130 -7.12 10.68 4.72
N ILE A 131 -6.20 10.72 3.75
CA ILE A 131 -4.93 11.43 3.91
C ILE A 131 -5.12 12.95 3.82
N LEU A 132 -5.77 13.43 2.76
CA LEU A 132 -5.94 14.86 2.50
C LEU A 132 -6.72 15.59 3.62
N PRO A 133 -7.86 15.08 4.13
CA PRO A 133 -8.56 15.71 5.25
C PRO A 133 -7.73 15.73 6.54
N GLU A 134 -6.92 14.70 6.76
CA GLU A 134 -6.01 14.66 7.89
C GLU A 134 -4.91 15.71 7.77
N LEU A 135 -4.28 15.82 6.60
CA LEU A 135 -3.21 16.79 6.36
C LEU A 135 -3.70 18.25 6.46
N LEU A 136 -4.90 18.55 5.95
CA LEU A 136 -5.43 19.91 5.93
C LEU A 136 -6.06 20.36 7.24
N ALA A 137 -6.75 19.46 7.93
CA ALA A 137 -7.63 19.84 9.05
C ALA A 137 -7.44 18.96 10.29
N LYS A 138 -6.51 17.99 10.27
CA LYS A 138 -6.38 16.96 11.30
C LYS A 138 -7.72 16.28 11.57
N TRP A 139 -8.54 16.08 10.54
CA TRP A 139 -9.95 15.72 10.68
C TRP A 139 -10.18 14.48 11.56
N TYR A 140 -9.22 13.56 11.60
CA TYR A 140 -9.31 12.34 12.39
C TYR A 140 -8.56 12.44 13.73
N THR A 141 -7.51 13.26 13.81
CA THR A 141 -6.67 13.35 15.02
C THR A 141 -6.93 14.58 15.89
N SER A 142 -7.60 15.61 15.39
CA SER A 142 -8.04 16.74 16.18
C SER A 142 -9.09 16.26 17.17
N LYS A 143 -8.78 16.34 18.47
CA LYS A 143 -9.81 16.32 19.50
C LYS A 143 -10.64 17.58 19.23
N ASN A 144 -11.92 17.44 18.92
CA ASN A 144 -12.82 18.56 18.70
C ASN A 144 -12.61 19.59 19.81
N ALA A 145 -11.97 20.71 19.48
CA ALA A 145 -11.94 21.89 20.33
C ALA A 145 -13.16 22.72 19.97
N ASP A 146 -14.36 22.15 20.14
CA ASP A 146 -15.56 22.90 20.49
C ASP A 146 -16.73 21.95 20.81
N ASP A 147 -17.08 21.87 22.09
CA ASP A 147 -18.30 21.18 22.58
C ASP A 147 -19.57 22.02 22.35
N SER A 148 -19.50 23.13 21.60
CA SER A 148 -20.61 24.08 21.47
C SER A 148 -21.50 23.90 20.22
N ILE A 149 -21.15 23.05 19.24
CA ILE A 149 -22.07 22.76 18.11
C ILE A 149 -22.96 21.57 18.46
N SER A 150 -23.94 21.86 19.31
CA SER A 150 -25.10 21.01 19.59
C SER A 150 -26.04 20.97 18.37
N GLY A 151 -25.69 20.19 17.36
CA GLY A 151 -26.56 19.82 16.24
C GLY A 151 -26.60 18.30 16.10
N ARG A 152 -27.80 17.69 16.16
CA ARG A 152 -28.05 16.24 16.21
C ARG A 152 -27.55 15.40 15.01
N ASP A 153 -26.83 15.99 14.06
CA ASP A 153 -26.37 15.36 12.80
C ASP A 153 -24.84 15.39 12.60
N SER A 154 -24.05 15.57 13.66
CA SER A 154 -22.57 15.65 13.57
C SER A 154 -21.84 14.31 13.44
N PHE A 155 -22.56 13.18 13.39
CA PHE A 155 -21.93 11.88 13.18
C PHE A 155 -21.70 11.66 11.69
N LEU A 156 -20.46 11.33 11.35
CA LEU A 156 -20.13 10.93 9.99
C LEU A 156 -20.84 9.62 9.64
N TYR A 157 -21.10 9.34 8.35
CA TYR A 157 -21.74 8.10 7.92
C TYR A 157 -20.76 7.22 7.14
N CYS A 158 -20.42 6.04 7.66
CA CYS A 158 -19.59 5.01 7.02
C CYS A 158 -18.19 5.48 6.52
N TYR A 159 -17.29 4.54 6.21
CA TYR A 159 -16.01 4.87 5.57
C TYR A 159 -16.20 5.46 4.15
N CYS A 160 -17.25 5.05 3.44
CA CYS A 160 -17.53 5.54 2.09
C CYS A 160 -18.26 6.89 2.04
N ARG A 161 -18.75 7.41 3.18
CA ARG A 161 -19.49 8.70 3.28
C ARG A 161 -20.82 8.77 2.52
N VAL A 162 -21.33 7.66 2.02
CA VAL A 162 -22.65 7.61 1.34
C VAL A 162 -23.71 7.26 2.38
N GLN A 163 -24.68 8.14 2.60
CA GLN A 163 -25.78 7.92 3.57
C GLN A 163 -26.83 6.94 3.06
N PHE A 164 -27.04 6.87 1.74
CA PHE A 164 -28.06 6.04 1.12
C PHE A 164 -27.41 5.03 0.19
N SER A 165 -27.42 3.76 0.59
CA SER A 165 -27.16 2.65 -0.31
C SER A 165 -28.16 1.53 -0.05
N GLU A 166 -28.39 0.68 -1.04
CA GLU A 166 -29.23 -0.52 -0.91
C GLU A 166 -28.61 -1.59 0.02
N THR A 167 -27.43 -1.32 0.61
CA THR A 167 -26.74 -2.28 1.46
C THR A 167 -27.15 -2.16 2.92
N LEU A 168 -27.30 -3.31 3.59
CA LEU A 168 -27.63 -3.39 5.01
C LEU A 168 -26.69 -2.53 5.87
N GLU A 169 -27.28 -1.71 6.73
CA GLU A 169 -26.57 -0.83 7.66
C GLU A 169 -26.19 -1.55 8.97
N LEU A 170 -24.99 -1.27 9.46
CA LEU A 170 -24.48 -1.64 10.79
C LEU A 170 -24.34 -0.40 11.65
N VAL A 171 -24.74 -0.49 12.91
CA VAL A 171 -24.53 0.58 13.90
C VAL A 171 -23.45 0.13 14.88
N CYS A 172 -22.42 0.96 15.05
CA CYS A 172 -21.36 0.72 16.02
C CYS A 172 -21.89 0.94 17.44
N SER A 173 -21.59 0.00 18.33
CA SER A 173 -22.00 0.02 19.74
C SER A 173 -21.26 1.04 20.59
N ASN A 174 -20.12 1.57 20.13
CA ASN A 174 -19.45 2.68 20.79
C ASN A 174 -20.20 3.99 20.49
N GLN A 175 -20.79 4.60 21.52
CA GLN A 175 -21.55 5.85 21.39
C GLN A 175 -20.68 7.04 20.97
N SER A 176 -19.39 7.02 21.30
CA SER A 176 -18.42 8.03 20.87
C SER A 176 -17.79 7.72 19.51
N CYS A 177 -18.34 6.75 18.76
CA CYS A 177 -17.85 6.42 17.43
C CYS A 177 -18.11 7.57 16.45
N LEU A 178 -17.04 8.13 15.89
CA LEU A 178 -17.09 9.22 14.91
C LEU A 178 -18.02 8.93 13.72
N PHE A 179 -18.05 7.67 13.27
CA PHE A 179 -18.77 7.25 12.06
C PHE A 179 -20.11 6.57 12.30
N ARG A 180 -20.41 6.15 13.53
CA ARG A 180 -21.67 5.54 14.01
C ARG A 180 -22.37 4.46 13.15
N ARG A 181 -22.71 4.72 11.89
CA ARG A 181 -23.33 3.83 10.89
C ARG A 181 -22.32 3.40 9.82
N PHE A 182 -22.43 2.17 9.35
CA PHE A 182 -21.54 1.61 8.34
C PHE A 182 -22.28 0.68 7.38
N HIS A 183 -21.92 0.70 6.10
CA HIS A 183 -22.28 -0.38 5.18
C HIS A 183 -21.46 -1.63 5.48
N MET A 184 -22.11 -2.79 5.44
CA MET A 184 -21.44 -4.08 5.64
C MET A 184 -20.26 -4.29 4.70
N LYS A 185 -20.44 -4.01 3.39
CA LYS A 185 -19.37 -4.15 2.39
C LYS A 185 -18.17 -3.26 2.70
N CYS A 186 -18.41 -2.02 3.14
CA CYS A 186 -17.35 -1.09 3.53
C CYS A 186 -16.59 -1.55 4.77
N CYS A 187 -17.16 -2.44 5.58
CA CYS A 187 -16.50 -3.09 6.70
C CYS A 187 -15.91 -4.46 6.37
N GLY A 188 -15.90 -4.87 5.09
CA GLY A 188 -15.39 -6.18 4.65
C GLY A 188 -16.27 -7.36 5.09
N LEU A 189 -17.55 -7.12 5.37
CA LEU A 189 -18.48 -8.15 5.85
C LEU A 189 -19.40 -8.64 4.74
N SER A 190 -19.38 -9.95 4.49
CA SER A 190 -20.25 -10.62 3.51
C SER A 190 -21.63 -10.99 4.09
N ARG A 191 -21.77 -11.03 5.42
CA ARG A 191 -23.01 -11.36 6.14
C ARG A 191 -23.15 -10.54 7.42
N LYS A 192 -24.40 -10.29 7.84
CA LYS A 192 -24.67 -9.49 9.05
C LYS A 192 -24.14 -10.26 10.26
N PRO A 193 -23.39 -9.62 11.16
CA PRO A 193 -22.99 -10.25 12.42
C PRO A 193 -24.22 -10.74 13.19
N TYR A 194 -24.15 -11.96 13.73
CA TYR A 194 -25.22 -12.55 14.54
C TYR A 194 -25.32 -11.94 15.95
N THR A 195 -24.34 -11.13 16.34
CA THR A 195 -24.28 -10.51 17.66
C THR A 195 -25.26 -9.35 17.78
N GLN A 196 -25.91 -9.22 18.94
CA GLN A 196 -26.83 -8.10 19.22
C GLN A 196 -26.13 -6.73 19.19
N SER A 197 -24.81 -6.70 19.47
CA SER A 197 -23.99 -5.51 19.35
C SER A 197 -22.80 -5.75 18.42
N TRP A 198 -22.45 -4.74 17.62
CA TRP A 198 -21.29 -4.76 16.73
C TRP A 198 -20.47 -3.49 16.97
N THR A 199 -19.15 -3.61 17.05
CA THR A 199 -18.22 -2.47 17.18
C THR A 199 -17.44 -2.33 15.88
N CYS A 200 -17.20 -1.12 15.37
CA CYS A 200 -16.44 -0.96 14.13
C CYS A 200 -14.94 -1.32 14.30
N PRO A 201 -14.19 -1.58 13.22
CA PRO A 201 -12.75 -1.84 13.27
C PRO A 201 -11.96 -0.80 14.09
N ASP A 202 -12.25 0.49 13.91
CA ASP A 202 -11.52 1.56 14.61
C ASP A 202 -11.79 1.54 16.11
N CYS A 203 -13.06 1.43 16.51
CA CYS A 203 -13.45 1.36 17.92
C CYS A 203 -12.99 0.05 18.59
N ARG A 204 -12.80 -1.05 17.84
CA ARG A 204 -12.17 -2.26 18.37
C ARG A 204 -10.70 -2.03 18.68
N ARG A 205 -9.96 -1.39 17.77
CA ARG A 205 -8.53 -1.07 17.97
C ARG A 205 -8.29 -0.16 19.16
N LEU A 206 -9.18 0.82 19.38
CA LEU A 206 -9.12 1.73 20.54
C LEU A 206 -9.28 1.01 21.89
N LYS A 207 -10.06 -0.08 21.95
CA LYS A 207 -10.22 -0.89 23.18
C LYS A 207 -9.02 -1.77 23.48
N THR A 208 -8.22 -2.08 22.47
CA THR A 208 -7.06 -2.99 22.58
C THR A 208 -5.72 -2.28 22.77
N MET A 209 -5.68 -0.94 22.70
CA MET A 209 -4.46 -0.18 22.96
C MET A 209 -4.25 -0.04 24.48
N PRO A 210 -3.13 -0.54 25.06
CA PRO A 210 -2.79 -0.24 26.43
C PRO A 210 -2.58 1.27 26.58
N ALA A 211 -3.01 1.83 27.72
CA ALA A 211 -2.78 3.23 28.03
C ALA A 211 -1.27 3.51 28.01
N VAL A 212 -0.80 4.24 27.00
CA VAL A 212 0.58 4.71 26.97
C VAL A 212 0.69 5.84 27.98
N THR A 213 1.12 5.52 29.20
CA THR A 213 1.53 6.51 30.19
C THR A 213 2.78 7.18 29.64
N ARG A 214 2.65 8.41 29.13
CA ARG A 214 3.81 9.28 28.89
C ARG A 214 4.42 9.60 30.25
N GLN A 215 5.50 8.90 30.60
CA GLN A 215 6.39 9.37 31.65
C GLN A 215 7.06 10.66 31.14
N GLN A 216 6.94 11.71 31.95
CA GLN A 216 7.63 12.99 31.78
C GLN A 216 9.13 12.81 32.04
#